data_AF-A0A438FR26-F1
#
_entry.id   AF-A0A438FR26-F1
#
_cell.length_a   1.000
_cell.length_b   1.000
_cell.length_c   1.000
_cell.angle_alpha   90.00
_cell.angle_beta   90.00
_cell.angle_gamma   90.00
#
_symmetry.space_group_name_H-M   'P 1'
#
loop_
_entity.id
_entity.type
_entity.pdbx_description
1 polymer ?
#
loop_
_entity_poly.entity_id
_entity_poly.type
_entity_poly.pdbx_seq_one_letter_code
_entity_poly.pdbx_strand_id
1 'polypeptide(L)'
;MSTAPMTCHSTLLFQDVYSPQLVWSANRNRPVRFNATLRLTEDGNLILADADGTFVWSTNTAGKSVSGLNLTETGNLVLLDRNNEMVWQSFDLPTDTLVLQQKLVPGKKLISSVSASNWTHGLFSLSLTNYSVAAYNRIWKVPCNNN
;
A
#
# COMPACT_ATOMS: atom_id res chain seq x y z
N MET A 1 -11.53 -17.29 54.25
CA MET A 1 -11.70 -17.56 52.80
C MET A 1 -12.34 -16.33 52.18
N SER A 2 -11.58 -15.54 51.44
CA SER A 2 -12.06 -14.34 50.75
C SER A 2 -12.43 -14.73 49.32
N THR A 3 -13.68 -14.56 48.94
CA THR A 3 -14.13 -14.74 47.55
C THR A 3 -14.06 -13.39 46.85
N ALA A 4 -13.08 -13.24 45.96
CA ALA A 4 -13.04 -12.11 45.04
C ALA A 4 -14.15 -12.26 43.99
N PRO A 5 -14.88 -11.19 43.64
CA PRO A 5 -15.85 -11.25 42.56
C PRO A 5 -15.13 -11.39 41.23
N MET A 6 -15.40 -12.47 40.48
CA MET A 6 -15.07 -12.55 39.06
C MET A 6 -16.04 -11.64 38.31
N THR A 7 -15.60 -10.41 38.02
CA THR A 7 -16.27 -9.55 37.05
C THR A 7 -16.00 -10.09 35.65
N CYS A 8 -16.96 -10.84 35.11
CA CYS A 8 -17.01 -11.16 33.68
C CYS A 8 -17.31 -9.89 32.89
N HIS A 9 -16.32 -9.33 32.22
CA HIS A 9 -16.53 -8.31 31.20
C HIS A 9 -17.00 -8.98 29.90
N SER A 10 -18.31 -8.97 29.65
CA SER A 10 -18.84 -9.27 28.33
C SER A 10 -18.65 -8.06 27.42
N THR A 11 -17.56 -8.04 26.66
CA THR A 11 -17.36 -7.04 25.60
C THR A 11 -18.13 -7.51 24.36
N LEU A 12 -19.24 -6.82 24.04
CA LEU A 12 -19.88 -6.92 22.74
C LEU A 12 -19.01 -6.16 21.71
N LEU A 13 -18.34 -6.90 20.83
CA LEU A 13 -17.67 -6.31 19.66
C LEU A 13 -18.70 -6.25 18.52
N PHE A 14 -19.15 -5.04 18.18
CA PHE A 14 -19.70 -4.80 16.85
C PHE A 14 -18.53 -4.83 15.88
N GLN A 15 -18.32 -5.95 15.18
CA GLN A 15 -17.50 -5.91 13.98
C GLN A 15 -18.29 -5.11 12.95
N ASP A 16 -17.74 -3.96 12.58
CA ASP A 16 -18.28 -3.15 11.49
C ASP A 16 -17.95 -3.88 10.17
N VAL A 17 -18.78 -4.86 9.82
CA VAL A 17 -18.57 -5.79 8.69
C VAL A 17 -18.54 -5.06 7.33
N TYR A 18 -18.87 -3.77 7.28
CA TYR A 18 -19.02 -2.99 6.04
C TYR A 18 -18.08 -1.79 5.91
N SER A 19 -17.07 -1.62 6.78
CA SER A 19 -16.08 -0.57 6.54
C SER A 19 -15.13 -1.01 5.41
N PRO A 20 -14.98 -0.21 4.33
CA PRO A 20 -14.03 -0.54 3.26
C PRO A 20 -12.61 -0.61 3.84
N GLN A 21 -11.92 -1.71 3.55
CA GLN A 21 -10.54 -1.91 3.99
C GLN A 21 -9.57 -1.42 2.90
N LEU A 22 -8.63 -0.57 3.29
CA LEU A 22 -7.55 -0.16 2.40
C LEU A 22 -6.57 -1.32 2.21
N VAL A 23 -6.58 -1.95 1.04
CA VAL A 23 -5.66 -3.06 0.71
C VAL A 23 -4.43 -2.60 -0.08
N TRP A 24 -4.53 -1.49 -0.82
CA TRP A 24 -3.43 -0.95 -1.61
C TRP A 24 -3.57 0.57 -1.78
N SER A 25 -2.44 1.29 -1.81
CA SER A 25 -2.38 2.73 -2.10
C SER A 25 -1.02 3.11 -2.67
N ALA A 26 -1.05 3.94 -3.72
CA ALA A 26 0.13 4.44 -4.42
C ALA A 26 1.00 5.39 -3.56
N ASN A 27 0.37 6.17 -2.68
CA ASN A 27 0.96 7.36 -2.06
C ASN A 27 0.71 7.43 -0.54
N ARG A 28 0.78 6.29 0.16
CA ARG A 28 0.49 6.18 1.61
C ARG A 28 1.17 7.22 2.51
N ASN A 29 2.40 7.63 2.19
CA ASN A 29 3.16 8.61 2.99
C ASN A 29 2.97 10.06 2.53
N ARG A 30 2.23 10.27 1.44
CA ARG A 30 1.99 11.58 0.87
C ARG A 30 0.55 11.66 0.33
N PRO A 31 -0.45 11.71 1.23
CA PRO A 31 -1.84 11.92 0.85
C PRO A 31 -2.00 13.20 0.03
N VAL A 32 -2.95 13.18 -0.90
CA VAL A 32 -3.26 14.33 -1.75
C VAL A 32 -4.50 15.06 -1.23
N ARG A 33 -4.65 16.33 -1.60
CA ARG A 33 -5.81 17.15 -1.25
C ARG A 33 -6.99 16.85 -2.18
N PHE A 34 -8.16 17.36 -1.80
CA PHE A 34 -9.31 17.39 -2.70
C PHE A 34 -8.97 18.12 -4.01
N ASN A 35 -9.47 17.64 -5.15
CA ASN A 35 -9.12 18.05 -6.52
C ASN A 35 -7.75 17.58 -7.05
N ALA A 36 -7.11 16.61 -6.41
CA ALA A 36 -5.99 15.89 -7.00
C ALA A 36 -6.38 15.17 -8.30
N THR A 37 -5.42 14.97 -9.19
CA THR A 37 -5.65 14.38 -10.51
C THR A 37 -4.83 13.10 -10.68
N LEU A 38 -5.48 12.01 -11.12
CA LEU A 38 -4.83 10.83 -11.65
C LEU A 38 -4.97 10.84 -13.18
N ARG A 39 -3.85 10.91 -13.90
CA ARG A 39 -3.86 11.00 -15.37
C ARG A 39 -2.91 9.98 -16.00
N LEU A 40 -3.37 9.35 -17.08
CA LEU A 40 -2.50 8.60 -17.98
C LEU A 40 -1.97 9.57 -19.04
N THR A 41 -0.66 9.72 -19.12
CA THR A 41 -0.02 10.61 -20.09
C THR A 41 0.09 9.94 -21.46
N GLU A 42 0.30 10.76 -22.51
CA GLU A 42 0.42 10.28 -23.89
C GLU A 42 1.61 9.33 -24.10
N ASP A 43 2.69 9.52 -23.34
CA ASP A 43 3.84 8.61 -23.31
C ASP A 43 3.60 7.35 -22.47
N GLY A 44 2.41 7.15 -21.91
CA GLY A 44 2.00 5.92 -21.23
C GLY A 44 2.35 5.85 -19.74
N ASN A 45 2.55 6.98 -19.07
CA ASN A 45 2.80 7.03 -17.62
C ASN A 45 1.53 7.37 -16.84
N LEU A 46 1.18 6.58 -15.83
CA LEU A 46 0.08 6.94 -14.93
C LEU A 46 0.64 7.80 -13.79
N ILE A 47 0.21 9.05 -13.71
CA ILE A 47 0.72 10.05 -12.78
C ILE A 47 -0.38 10.52 -11.84
N LEU A 48 -0.08 10.51 -10.55
CA LEU A 48 -0.86 11.18 -9.51
C LEU A 48 -0.22 12.55 -9.22
N ALA A 49 -1.01 13.61 -9.35
CA ALA A 49 -0.64 14.98 -8.99
C ALA A 49 -1.62 15.52 -7.93
N ASP A 50 -1.10 16.32 -6.99
CA ASP A 50 -1.92 17.01 -5.99
C ASP A 50 -2.75 18.13 -6.64
N ALA A 51 -3.65 18.75 -5.87
CA ALA A 51 -4.59 19.76 -6.36
C ALA A 51 -3.92 21.01 -6.98
N ASP A 52 -2.69 21.32 -6.58
CA ASP A 52 -1.87 22.41 -7.12
C ASP A 52 -1.00 21.95 -8.32
N GLY A 53 -1.19 20.72 -8.79
CA GLY A 53 -0.41 20.13 -9.87
C GLY A 53 0.93 19.53 -9.44
N THR A 54 1.27 19.58 -8.14
CA THR A 54 2.53 19.00 -7.64
C THR A 54 2.56 17.49 -7.89
N PHE A 55 3.62 17.00 -8.53
CA PHE A 55 3.84 15.56 -8.71
C PHE A 55 3.86 14.82 -7.36
N VAL A 56 3.11 13.73 -7.24
CA VAL A 56 3.03 12.90 -6.01
C VAL A 56 3.57 11.50 -6.23
N TRP A 57 3.16 10.83 -7.32
CA TRP A 57 3.54 9.44 -7.61
C TRP A 57 3.36 9.12 -9.10
N SER A 58 4.09 8.12 -9.60
CA SER A 58 3.85 7.54 -10.93
C SER A 58 4.20 6.07 -11.02
N THR A 59 3.64 5.39 -12.03
CA THR A 59 3.97 3.99 -12.37
C THR A 59 5.35 3.83 -13.01
N ASN A 60 5.97 4.92 -13.45
CA ASN A 60 7.25 4.94 -14.17
C ASN A 60 7.20 4.09 -15.45
N THR A 61 6.10 4.22 -16.19
CA THR A 61 5.82 3.50 -17.45
C THR A 61 5.93 4.39 -18.69
N ALA A 62 6.50 5.58 -18.54
CA ALA A 62 6.82 6.47 -19.66
C ALA A 62 7.61 5.72 -20.76
N GLY A 63 7.19 5.88 -22.01
CA GLY A 63 7.77 5.22 -23.18
C GLY A 63 7.37 3.75 -23.37
N LYS A 64 6.52 3.18 -22.50
CA LYS A 64 6.08 1.77 -22.59
C LYS A 64 4.75 1.57 -23.31
N SER A 65 4.26 2.59 -24.02
CA SER A 65 3.06 2.52 -24.86
C SER A 65 1.81 2.01 -24.14
N VAL A 66 1.66 2.32 -22.85
CA VAL A 66 0.44 1.98 -22.10
C VAL A 66 -0.78 2.62 -22.76
N SER A 67 -1.79 1.80 -23.03
CA SER A 67 -3.06 2.24 -23.64
C SER A 67 -4.29 1.82 -22.84
N GLY A 68 -4.14 0.99 -21.81
CA GLY A 68 -5.25 0.50 -21.00
C GLY A 68 -4.94 0.49 -19.51
N LEU A 69 -5.98 0.67 -18.71
CA LEU A 69 -5.97 0.48 -17.26
C LEU A 69 -7.11 -0.48 -16.92
N ASN A 70 -6.81 -1.54 -16.18
CA ASN A 70 -7.77 -2.55 -15.78
C ASN A 70 -7.67 -2.79 -14.26
N LEU A 71 -8.80 -2.74 -13.56
CA LEU A 71 -8.89 -3.18 -12.16
C LEU A 71 -9.55 -4.56 -12.15
N THR A 72 -8.77 -5.59 -11.81
CA THR A 72 -9.28 -6.97 -11.80
C THR A 72 -10.27 -7.19 -10.66
N GLU A 73 -11.08 -8.25 -10.76
CA GLU A 73 -11.99 -8.70 -9.70
C GLU A 73 -11.27 -9.00 -8.37
N THR A 74 -9.97 -9.25 -8.44
CA THR A 74 -9.10 -9.52 -7.28
C THR A 74 -8.47 -8.26 -6.69
N GLY A 75 -8.76 -7.08 -7.26
CA GLY A 75 -8.23 -5.79 -6.81
C GLY A 75 -6.84 -5.44 -7.34
N ASN A 76 -6.35 -6.16 -8.34
CA ASN A 76 -5.08 -5.83 -9.00
C ASN A 76 -5.31 -4.72 -10.02
N LEU A 77 -4.62 -3.60 -9.87
CA LEU A 77 -4.61 -2.52 -10.84
C LEU A 77 -3.52 -2.80 -11.86
N VAL A 78 -3.87 -3.00 -13.12
CA VAL A 78 -2.98 -3.41 -14.19
C VAL A 78 -2.96 -2.34 -15.28
N LEU A 79 -1.77 -2.00 -15.77
CA LEU A 79 -1.58 -1.21 -16.98
C LEU A 79 -1.22 -2.13 -18.15
N LEU A 80 -1.89 -1.91 -19.28
CA LEU A 80 -1.77 -2.71 -20.48
C LEU A 80 -1.28 -1.87 -21.66
N ASP A 81 -0.47 -2.46 -22.52
CA ASP A 81 -0.10 -1.86 -23.80
C ASP A 81 -1.17 -2.12 -24.88
N ARG A 82 -0.88 -1.72 -26.13
CA ARG A 82 -1.80 -1.87 -27.28
C ARG A 82 -2.04 -3.31 -27.70
N ASN A 83 -1.16 -4.23 -27.29
CA ASN A 83 -1.27 -5.67 -27.56
C ASN A 83 -1.95 -6.41 -26.39
N ASN A 84 -2.50 -5.67 -25.41
CA ASN A 84 -3.00 -6.20 -24.14
C ASN A 84 -1.92 -6.91 -23.30
N GLU A 85 -0.64 -6.59 -23.49
CA GLU A 85 0.43 -7.10 -22.64
C GLU A 85 0.54 -6.28 -21.36
N MET A 86 0.81 -6.96 -20.25
CA MET A 86 0.95 -6.33 -18.94
C MET A 86 2.27 -5.54 -18.85
N VAL A 87 2.14 -4.23 -18.66
CA VAL A 87 3.28 -3.31 -18.51
C VAL A 87 3.61 -3.03 -17.05
N TRP A 88 2.58 -2.99 -16.19
CA TRP A 88 2.70 -2.71 -14.76
C TRP A 88 1.51 -3.29 -13.99
N GLN A 89 1.70 -3.63 -12.72
CA GLN A 89 0.63 -4.04 -11.83
C GLN A 89 0.86 -3.57 -10.38
N SER A 90 -0.21 -3.29 -9.64
CA SER A 90 -0.14 -2.87 -8.24
C SER A 90 0.39 -3.97 -7.32
N PHE A 91 0.11 -5.23 -7.66
CA PHE A 91 0.51 -6.38 -6.86
C PHE A 91 2.03 -6.54 -6.70
N ASP A 92 2.83 -6.01 -7.63
CA ASP A 92 4.29 -5.98 -7.54
C ASP A 92 4.84 -4.94 -6.55
N LEU A 93 3.96 -4.10 -6.00
CA LEU A 93 4.26 -3.04 -5.04
C LEU A 93 3.34 -3.18 -3.82
N PRO A 94 3.59 -4.20 -2.97
CA PRO A 94 2.74 -4.46 -1.83
C PRO A 94 2.86 -3.35 -0.76
N THR A 95 1.80 -3.20 0.03
CA THR A 95 1.65 -2.16 1.07
C THR A 95 1.85 -2.76 2.46
N ASP A 96 0.80 -2.94 3.24
CA ASP A 96 0.76 -3.59 4.56
C ASP A 96 0.03 -4.93 4.54
N THR A 97 -0.74 -5.20 3.49
CA THR A 97 -1.57 -6.38 3.34
C THR A 97 -1.13 -7.19 2.12
N LEU A 98 -1.15 -8.52 2.25
CA LEU A 98 -1.05 -9.44 1.12
C LEU A 98 -2.44 -9.98 0.81
N VAL A 99 -2.97 -9.67 -0.37
CA VAL A 99 -4.32 -10.13 -0.78
C VAL A 99 -4.27 -11.45 -1.53
N LEU A 100 -5.43 -12.08 -1.73
CA LEU A 100 -5.54 -13.30 -2.53
C LEU A 100 -4.96 -13.06 -3.94
N GLN A 101 -4.23 -14.06 -4.45
CA GLN A 101 -3.51 -14.04 -5.74
C GLN A 101 -2.33 -13.06 -5.82
N GLN A 102 -2.09 -12.24 -4.79
CA GLN A 102 -0.85 -11.48 -4.69
C GLN A 102 0.30 -12.36 -4.19
N LYS A 103 1.47 -12.25 -4.82
CA LYS A 103 2.67 -12.96 -4.41
C LYS A 103 3.65 -11.98 -3.78
N LEU A 104 4.07 -12.24 -2.55
CA LEU A 104 5.24 -11.58 -1.99
C LEU A 104 6.48 -12.27 -2.57
N VAL A 105 7.29 -11.53 -3.31
CA VAL A 105 8.53 -12.05 -3.94
C VAL A 105 9.77 -11.54 -3.21
N PRO A 106 10.93 -12.23 -3.33
CA PRO A 106 12.18 -11.77 -2.72
C PRO A 106 12.52 -10.31 -3.06
N GLY A 107 12.97 -9.56 -2.06
CA GLY A 107 13.28 -8.12 -2.20
C GLY A 107 12.08 -7.18 -2.00
N LYS A 108 10.85 -7.72 -1.93
CA LYS A 108 9.67 -6.96 -1.53
C LYS A 108 9.38 -7.13 -0.05
N LYS A 109 8.62 -6.18 0.50
CA LYS A 109 8.23 -6.15 1.90
C LYS A 109 6.85 -5.56 2.09
N LEU A 110 6.16 -6.05 3.12
CA LEU A 110 5.02 -5.38 3.71
C LEU A 110 5.53 -4.42 4.78
N ILE A 111 5.02 -3.20 4.80
CA ILE A 111 5.24 -2.23 5.86
C ILE A 111 3.89 -1.89 6.45
N SER A 112 3.76 -2.19 7.75
CA SER A 112 2.57 -1.89 8.56
C SER A 112 2.12 -0.44 8.44
N SER A 113 0.84 -0.21 8.69
CA SER A 113 0.30 1.13 8.95
C SER A 113 0.66 1.59 10.37
N VAL A 114 0.72 2.90 10.61
CA VAL A 114 0.94 3.47 11.96
C VAL A 114 -0.21 3.10 12.91
N SER A 115 -1.45 3.13 12.41
CA SER A 115 -2.64 2.71 13.16
C SER A 115 -3.80 2.41 12.20
N ALA A 116 -4.94 1.97 12.74
CA ALA A 116 -6.15 1.71 11.95
C ALA A 116 -6.67 2.93 11.17
N SER A 117 -6.40 4.15 11.67
CA SER A 117 -6.81 5.42 11.04
C SER A 117 -5.65 6.17 10.36
N ASN A 118 -4.42 5.67 10.48
CA ASN A 118 -3.25 6.29 9.87
C ASN A 118 -2.47 5.25 9.06
N TRP A 119 -2.71 5.26 7.75
CA TRP A 119 -2.14 4.33 6.77
C TRP A 119 -0.72 4.65 6.31
N THR A 120 -0.08 5.67 6.89
CA THR A 120 1.34 5.95 6.64
C THR A 120 2.21 4.79 7.16
N HIS A 121 3.44 4.71 6.66
CA HIS A 121 4.36 3.63 7.03
C HIS A 121 4.68 3.64 8.54
N GLY A 122 4.27 2.57 9.21
CA GLY A 122 4.55 2.26 10.59
C GLY A 122 5.92 1.60 10.82
N LEU A 123 6.07 1.04 12.01
CA LEU A 123 7.35 0.51 12.49
C LEU A 123 7.61 -0.92 12.05
N PHE A 124 6.60 -1.74 11.82
CA PHE A 124 6.78 -3.15 11.52
C PHE A 124 6.93 -3.38 10.02
N SER A 125 7.91 -4.19 9.65
CA SER A 125 8.12 -4.65 8.27
C SER A 125 8.24 -6.16 8.23
N LEU A 126 7.58 -6.79 7.26
CA LEU A 126 7.75 -8.19 6.88
C LEU A 126 8.41 -8.24 5.51
N SER A 127 9.59 -8.85 5.40
CA SER A 127 10.37 -8.92 4.17
C SER A 127 10.61 -10.37 3.77
N LEU A 128 10.54 -10.63 2.47
CA LEU A 128 10.95 -11.91 1.90
C LEU A 128 12.33 -11.77 1.25
N THR A 129 13.21 -12.72 1.50
CA THR A 129 14.50 -12.88 0.81
C THR A 129 14.49 -14.19 0.02
N ASN A 130 15.54 -14.47 -0.74
CA ASN A 130 15.66 -15.75 -1.46
C ASN A 130 15.74 -16.97 -0.52
N TYR A 131 16.07 -16.76 0.76
CA TYR A 131 16.38 -17.85 1.69
C TYR A 131 15.60 -17.78 3.01
N SER A 132 14.91 -16.67 3.29
CA SER A 132 14.25 -16.45 4.57
C SER A 132 13.10 -15.45 4.50
N VAL A 133 12.19 -15.58 5.46
CA VAL A 133 11.21 -14.56 5.81
C VAL A 133 11.73 -13.85 7.06
N ALA A 134 11.79 -12.52 7.04
CA ALA A 134 12.25 -11.73 8.17
C ALA A 134 11.21 -10.67 8.56
N ALA A 135 10.93 -10.55 9.85
CA ALA A 135 10.15 -9.46 10.41
C ALA A 135 11.06 -8.59 11.29
N TYR A 136 11.00 -7.27 11.13
CA TYR A 136 11.82 -6.36 11.92
C TYR A 136 11.12 -5.04 12.20
N ASN A 137 11.57 -4.38 13.28
CA ASN A 137 11.19 -3.03 13.62
C ASN A 137 12.09 -2.04 12.88
N ARG A 138 11.48 -1.12 12.16
CA ARG A 138 12.14 -0.01 11.49
C ARG A 138 12.40 1.08 12.53
N ILE A 139 13.58 1.03 13.15
CA ILE A 139 14.04 2.13 14.00
C ILE A 139 14.33 3.31 13.08
N TRP A 140 13.73 4.47 13.35
CA TRP A 140 14.10 5.72 12.67
C TRP A 140 15.61 5.92 12.86
N LYS A 141 16.38 5.90 11.77
CA LYS A 141 17.74 6.41 11.80
C LYS A 141 17.60 7.91 12.02
N VAL A 142 17.82 8.38 13.25
CA VAL A 142 18.07 9.80 13.50
C VAL A 142 19.32 10.13 12.70
N PRO A 143 19.28 11.06 11.73
CA PRO A 143 20.49 11.51 11.06
C PRO A 143 21.41 12.06 12.14
N CYS A 144 22.59 11.46 12.33
CA CYS A 144 23.64 12.13 13.07
C CYS A 144 24.02 13.36 12.24
N ASN A 145 23.57 14.55 12.63
CA ASN A 145 24.16 15.79 12.15
C ASN A 145 25.60 15.80 12.68
N ASN A 146 26.56 15.60 11.79
CA ASN A 146 27.95 15.90 12.08
C ASN A 146 28.09 17.43 12.01
N ASN A 147 27.83 18.11 13.12
CA ASN A 147 28.35 19.46 13.33
C ASN A 147 29.85 19.40 13.56
#